data_AF-A0A1T1HFG9-F1
#
_entry.id   AF-A0A1T1HFG9-F1
#
_cell.length_a   1.000
_cell.length_b   1.000
_cell.length_c   1.000
_cell.angle_alpha   90.00
_cell.angle_beta   90.00
_cell.angle_gamma   90.00
#
_symmetry.space_group_name_H-M   'P 1'
#
loop_
_entity.id
_entity.type
_entity.pdbx_description
1 polymer ?
#
loop_
_entity_poly.entity_id
_entity_poly.type
_entity_poly.pdbx_seq_one_letter_code
_entity_poly.pdbx_strand_id
1 'polypeptide(L)'
;MTAISFKNALGIHPDALRVRTERSEILANNIANSDTPGFKARDLDFKGILRGEYESRDRMELNRTNARHIPAEAVVTESSLKYRIPTQPAVDGNTVETDIEQAQYARNSLEFQSSFTFLNSKFKGLSKALRSE
;
A
#
# COMPACT_ATOMS: atom_id res chain seq x y z
N MET A 1 26.75 -21.58 9.05
CA MET A 1 26.35 -21.16 7.69
C MET A 1 25.12 -20.28 7.81
N THR A 2 25.30 -18.96 7.84
CA THR A 2 24.19 -18.00 7.85
C THR A 2 23.47 -18.06 6.51
N ALA A 3 22.27 -18.64 6.49
CA ALA A 3 21.43 -18.64 5.31
C ALA A 3 21.24 -17.19 4.81
N ILE A 4 21.48 -16.95 3.52
CA ILE A 4 21.23 -15.66 2.89
C ILE A 4 19.73 -15.37 3.03
N SER A 5 19.36 -14.49 3.95
CA SER A 5 17.97 -14.03 4.04
C SER A 5 17.70 -13.07 2.88
N PHE A 6 16.95 -13.53 1.88
CA PHE A 6 16.53 -12.72 0.73
C PHE A 6 15.84 -11.41 1.15
N LYS A 7 15.16 -11.40 2.30
CA LYS A 7 14.53 -10.21 2.87
C LYS A 7 15.55 -9.12 3.21
N ASN A 8 16.71 -9.50 3.75
CA ASN A 8 17.79 -8.56 4.05
C ASN A 8 18.52 -8.09 2.78
N ALA A 9 18.68 -8.97 1.79
CA ALA A 9 19.41 -8.67 0.56
C ALA A 9 18.63 -7.75 -0.39
N LEU A 10 17.31 -7.92 -0.45
CA LEU A 10 16.40 -7.14 -1.31
C LEU A 10 15.82 -5.91 -0.60
N GLY A 11 15.91 -5.86 0.74
CA GLY A 11 15.43 -4.74 1.55
C GLY A 11 13.93 -4.50 1.38
N ILE A 12 13.54 -3.23 1.35
CA ILE A 12 12.14 -2.78 1.28
C ILE A 12 11.54 -2.84 -0.14
N HIS A 13 12.35 -3.11 -1.16
CA HIS A 13 11.91 -2.97 -2.56
C HIS A 13 10.76 -3.91 -2.96
N PRO A 14 10.73 -5.20 -2.57
CA PRO A 14 9.61 -6.09 -2.88
C PRO A 14 8.30 -5.60 -2.24
N ASP A 15 8.35 -5.21 -0.97
CA ASP A 15 7.17 -4.69 -0.25
C ASP A 15 6.68 -3.37 -0.85
N ALA A 16 7.61 -2.45 -1.16
CA ALA A 16 7.29 -1.21 -1.84
C ALA A 16 6.62 -1.46 -3.20
N LEU A 17 7.08 -2.45 -3.95
CA LEU A 17 6.50 -2.79 -5.26
C LEU A 17 5.06 -3.29 -5.12
N ARG A 18 4.80 -4.14 -4.12
CA ARG A 18 3.46 -4.63 -3.79
C ARG A 18 2.50 -3.48 -3.43
N VAL A 19 2.90 -2.61 -2.50
CA VAL A 19 2.08 -1.47 -2.07
C VAL A 19 1.80 -0.51 -3.24
N ARG A 20 2.76 -0.35 -4.17
CA ARG A 20 2.55 0.46 -5.37
C ARG A 20 1.53 -0.15 -6.33
N THR A 21 1.52 -1.47 -6.49
CA THR A 21 0.49 -2.15 -7.27
C THR A 21 -0.88 -1.93 -6.65
N GLU A 22 -1.03 -2.15 -5.35
CA GLU A 22 -2.29 -1.91 -4.62
C GLU A 22 -2.75 -0.45 -4.77
N ARG A 23 -1.81 0.52 -4.71
CA ARG A 23 -2.12 1.93 -4.94
C ARG A 23 -2.63 2.21 -6.35
N SER A 24 -2.05 1.56 -7.37
CA SER A 24 -2.54 1.70 -8.75
C SER A 24 -3.98 1.25 -8.89
N GLU A 25 -4.36 0.15 -8.22
CA GLU A 25 -5.73 -0.37 -8.23
C GLU A 25 -6.71 0.62 -7.58
N ILE A 26 -6.33 1.19 -6.43
CA ILE A 26 -7.16 2.19 -5.73
C ILE A 26 -7.32 3.46 -6.56
N LEU A 27 -6.23 3.98 -7.12
CA LEU A 27 -6.29 5.17 -7.98
C LEU A 27 -7.12 4.91 -9.25
N ALA A 28 -6.99 3.73 -9.86
CA ALA A 28 -7.83 3.33 -10.99
C ALA A 28 -9.31 3.24 -10.60
N ASN A 29 -9.62 2.72 -9.40
CA ASN A 29 -10.98 2.66 -8.88
C ASN A 29 -11.56 4.06 -8.64
N ASN A 30 -10.78 5.00 -8.10
CA ASN A 30 -11.20 6.39 -7.96
C ASN A 30 -11.51 7.01 -9.33
N ILE A 31 -10.60 6.87 -10.30
CA ILE A 31 -10.78 7.41 -11.66
C ILE A 31 -12.05 6.84 -12.31
N ALA A 32 -12.28 5.53 -12.20
CA ALA A 32 -13.45 4.87 -12.76
C ALA A 32 -14.78 5.37 -12.14
N ASN A 33 -14.77 5.78 -10.88
CA ASN A 33 -15.94 6.31 -10.16
C ASN A 33 -15.98 7.84 -10.09
N SER A 34 -15.19 8.54 -10.93
CA SER A 34 -15.18 10.01 -10.98
C SER A 34 -16.52 10.63 -11.38
N ASP A 35 -17.34 9.90 -12.12
CA ASP A 35 -18.69 10.35 -12.50
C ASP A 35 -19.81 9.71 -11.66
N THR A 36 -19.46 9.09 -10.52
CA THR A 36 -20.44 8.44 -9.63
C THR A 36 -20.82 9.38 -8.48
N PRO A 37 -22.10 9.83 -8.41
CA PRO A 37 -22.55 10.72 -7.34
C PRO A 37 -22.29 10.14 -5.94
N GLY A 38 -21.81 10.99 -5.02
CA GLY A 38 -21.56 10.61 -3.63
C GLY A 38 -20.32 9.73 -3.38
N PHE A 39 -19.51 9.42 -4.40
CA PHE A 39 -18.33 8.58 -4.23
C PHE A 39 -17.23 9.26 -3.37
N LYS A 40 -16.53 8.45 -2.56
CA LYS A 40 -15.50 8.90 -1.63
C LYS A 40 -14.12 8.37 -2.02
N ALA A 41 -13.26 9.27 -2.49
CA ALA A 41 -11.91 8.94 -2.93
C ALA A 41 -11.07 8.41 -1.76
N ARG A 42 -10.33 7.32 -2.01
CA ARG A 42 -9.45 6.68 -1.02
C ARG A 42 -8.00 6.73 -1.50
N ASP A 43 -7.05 6.72 -0.57
CA ASP A 43 -5.63 6.55 -0.86
C ASP A 43 -4.93 5.82 0.29
N LEU A 44 -3.70 5.38 0.03
CA LEU A 44 -2.84 4.66 0.95
C LEU A 44 -1.79 5.59 1.55
N ASP A 45 -1.53 5.43 2.84
CA ASP A 45 -0.36 6.04 3.48
C ASP A 45 0.89 5.20 3.27
N PHE A 46 1.50 5.34 2.08
CA PHE A 46 2.67 4.57 1.67
C PHE A 46 3.81 4.58 2.70
N LYS A 47 4.08 5.75 3.31
CA LYS A 47 5.14 5.90 4.31
C LYS A 47 4.83 5.14 5.59
N GLY A 48 3.58 5.21 6.07
CA GLY A 48 3.15 4.46 7.24
C GLY A 48 3.19 2.94 7.01
N ILE A 49 2.80 2.48 5.81
CA ILE A 49 2.83 1.06 5.43
C ILE A 49 4.27 0.53 5.43
N LEU A 50 5.21 1.24 4.80
CA LEU A 50 6.61 0.81 4.77
C LEU A 50 7.31 0.86 6.14
N ARG A 51 6.84 1.70 7.06
CA ARG A 51 7.35 1.74 8.45
C ARG A 51 6.75 0.65 9.33
N GLY A 52 5.81 -0.17 8.82
CA GLY A 52 5.14 -1.21 9.59
C GLY A 52 4.14 -0.68 10.62
N GLU A 53 3.68 0.57 10.47
CA GLU A 53 2.75 1.21 11.43
C GLU A 53 1.39 0.51 11.50
N TYR A 54 1.03 -0.23 10.45
CA TYR A 54 -0.25 -0.95 10.34
C TYR A 54 -0.17 -2.40 10.85
N GLU A 55 0.98 -3.08 10.74
CA GLU A 55 1.16 -4.44 11.30
C GLU A 55 1.02 -4.48 12.83
N SER A 56 1.37 -3.38 13.50
CA SER A 56 1.24 -3.26 14.97
C SER A 56 -0.15 -2.86 15.43
N ARG A 57 -0.99 -2.32 14.54
CA ARG A 57 -2.35 -1.84 14.85
C ARG A 57 -3.44 -2.89 14.62
N ASP A 58 -3.19 -3.89 13.77
CA ASP A 58 -4.16 -4.91 13.39
C ASP A 58 -4.43 -5.99 14.45
N ARG A 59 -3.64 -6.02 15.54
CA ARG A 59 -3.92 -6.91 16.69
C ARG A 59 -4.45 -6.13 17.87
N MET A 60 -5.66 -5.58 17.70
CA MET A 60 -6.45 -5.09 18.82
C MET A 60 -7.15 -6.27 19.48
N GLU A 61 -6.61 -6.73 20.61
CA GLU A 61 -7.28 -7.73 21.44
C GLU A 61 -8.40 -7.05 22.24
N LEU A 62 -9.63 -7.52 22.06
CA LEU A 62 -10.76 -7.01 22.84
C LEU A 62 -10.67 -7.50 24.29
N ASN A 63 -10.79 -6.57 25.24
CA ASN A 63 -10.73 -6.90 26.65
C ASN A 63 -11.91 -7.82 27.04
N ARG A 64 -11.61 -9.01 27.55
CA ARG A 64 -12.63 -9.97 27.97
C ARG A 64 -12.98 -9.74 29.42
N THR A 65 -14.22 -9.32 29.67
CA THR A 65 -14.73 -9.13 31.03
C THR A 65 -15.10 -10.45 31.71
N ASN A 66 -15.21 -11.55 30.96
CA ASN A 66 -15.51 -12.89 31.50
C ASN A 66 -14.72 -13.97 30.75
N ALA A 67 -14.30 -15.01 31.47
CA ALA A 67 -13.54 -16.15 30.92
C ALA A 67 -14.32 -16.97 29.88
N ARG A 68 -15.65 -16.88 29.84
CA ARG A 68 -16.50 -17.54 28.83
C ARG A 68 -16.71 -16.70 27.57
N HIS A 69 -16.18 -15.49 27.49
CA HIS A 69 -16.27 -14.68 26.28
C HIS A 69 -15.40 -15.27 25.17
N ILE A 70 -15.99 -15.39 23.98
CA ILE A 70 -15.32 -15.88 22.78
C ILE A 70 -14.22 -14.87 22.40
N PRO A 71 -12.98 -15.34 22.10
CA PRO A 71 -11.97 -14.50 21.49
C PRO A 71 -12.53 -13.85 20.23
N ALA A 72 -12.67 -12.53 20.24
CA ALA A 72 -12.91 -11.76 19.02
C ALA A 72 -11.60 -11.05 18.69
N GLU A 73 -10.92 -11.55 17.67
CA GLU A 73 -9.78 -10.89 17.06
C GLU A 73 -10.32 -10.00 15.93
N ALA A 74 -10.22 -8.69 16.11
CA ALA A 74 -10.62 -7.75 15.08
C ALA A 74 -9.53 -7.74 14.01
N VAL A 75 -9.71 -8.53 12.95
CA VAL A 75 -8.87 -8.41 11.75
C VAL A 75 -9.29 -7.13 11.04
N VAL A 76 -8.54 -6.04 11.26
CA VAL A 76 -8.78 -4.77 10.57
C VAL A 76 -8.17 -4.85 9.16
N THR A 77 -8.87 -5.45 8.22
CA THR A 77 -8.38 -5.65 6.84
C THR A 77 -8.15 -4.37 6.03
N GLU A 78 -8.74 -3.23 6.43
CA GLU A 78 -8.62 -1.95 5.70
C GLU A 78 -7.80 -0.87 6.44
N SER A 79 -6.97 -1.23 7.42
CA SER A 79 -6.34 -0.21 8.30
C SER A 79 -5.45 0.81 7.58
N SER A 80 -4.97 0.50 6.37
CA SER A 80 -4.09 1.35 5.56
C SER A 80 -4.80 2.31 4.60
N LEU A 81 -6.07 2.07 4.29
CA LEU A 81 -6.87 2.90 3.38
C LEU A 81 -7.47 4.09 4.14
N LYS A 82 -7.18 5.30 3.67
CA LYS A 82 -7.72 6.54 4.23
C LYS A 82 -8.54 7.27 3.18
N TYR A 83 -9.64 7.87 3.59
CA TYR A 83 -10.35 8.82 2.74
C TYR A 83 -9.51 10.08 2.56
N ARG A 84 -9.45 10.57 1.32
CA ARG A 84 -8.77 11.83 1.01
C ARG A 84 -9.69 13.00 1.37
N ILE A 85 -9.10 14.07 1.87
CA ILE A 85 -9.80 15.35 2.04
C ILE A 85 -9.74 16.05 0.67
N PRO A 86 -10.89 16.27 -0.01
CA PRO A 86 -10.90 16.89 -1.33
C PRO A 86 -10.54 18.37 -1.22
N THR A 87 -9.84 18.90 -2.21
CA THR A 87 -9.61 20.35 -2.33
C THR A 87 -10.78 21.05 -2.99
N GLN A 88 -11.40 20.40 -3.98
CA GLN A 88 -12.58 20.88 -4.68
C GLN A 88 -13.65 19.78 -4.72
N PRO A 89 -14.52 19.67 -3.70
CA PRO A 89 -15.62 18.71 -3.73
C PRO A 89 -16.64 19.09 -4.81
N ALA A 90 -17.16 18.07 -5.50
CA ALA A 90 -18.21 18.25 -6.49
C ALA A 90 -19.56 18.57 -5.81
N VAL A 91 -20.46 19.21 -6.57
CA VAL A 91 -21.79 19.64 -6.09
C VAL A 91 -22.67 18.43 -5.70
N ASP A 92 -22.43 17.28 -6.32
CA ASP A 92 -23.15 16.02 -6.08
C ASP A 92 -22.60 15.20 -4.89
N GLY A 93 -21.62 15.74 -4.16
CA GLY A 93 -20.99 15.08 -3.01
C GLY A 93 -19.90 14.06 -3.39
N ASN A 94 -19.54 13.94 -4.67
CA ASN A 94 -18.33 13.24 -5.07
C ASN A 94 -17.08 14.00 -4.61
N THR A 95 -16.09 13.26 -4.14
CA THR A 95 -14.80 13.79 -3.65
C THR A 95 -13.64 13.40 -4.54
N VAL A 96 -13.91 12.71 -5.66
CA VAL A 96 -12.91 12.37 -6.67
C VAL A 96 -12.63 13.60 -7.53
N GLU A 97 -11.36 13.94 -7.63
CA GLU A 97 -10.87 15.03 -8.49
C GLU A 97 -10.08 14.39 -9.64
N THR A 98 -10.71 14.25 -10.82
CA THR A 98 -10.19 13.46 -11.95
C THR A 98 -8.75 13.82 -12.34
N ASP A 99 -8.46 15.11 -12.47
CA ASP A 99 -7.12 15.58 -12.84
C ASP A 99 -6.07 15.24 -11.78
N ILE A 100 -6.45 15.30 -10.50
CA ILE A 100 -5.59 14.94 -9.38
C ILE A 100 -5.37 13.43 -9.37
N GLU A 101 -6.41 12.61 -9.54
CA GLU A 101 -6.26 11.15 -9.56
C GLU A 101 -5.39 10.70 -10.73
N GLN A 102 -5.55 11.28 -11.92
CA GLN A 102 -4.70 10.99 -13.08
C GLN A 102 -3.24 11.35 -12.81
N ALA A 103 -2.98 12.53 -12.23
CA ALA A 103 -1.64 12.95 -11.86
C ALA A 103 -1.01 12.02 -10.80
N GLN A 104 -1.78 11.57 -9.82
CA GLN A 104 -1.31 10.62 -8.81
C GLN A 104 -1.05 9.23 -9.40
N TYR A 105 -1.89 8.77 -10.35
CA TYR A 105 -1.69 7.51 -11.04
C TYR A 105 -0.40 7.52 -11.87
N ALA A 106 -0.17 8.61 -12.61
CA ALA A 106 1.07 8.81 -13.37
C ALA A 106 2.30 8.83 -12.45
N ARG A 107 2.23 9.53 -11.32
CA ARG A 107 3.29 9.53 -10.31
C ARG A 107 3.56 8.13 -9.77
N ASN A 108 2.52 7.39 -9.38
CA ASN A 108 2.67 6.04 -8.85
C ASN A 108 3.30 5.09 -9.88
N SER A 109 2.94 5.23 -11.15
CA SER A 109 3.51 4.46 -12.26
C SER A 109 5.01 4.69 -12.43
N LEU A 110 5.45 5.95 -12.38
CA LEU A 110 6.88 6.29 -12.44
C LEU A 110 7.65 5.72 -11.23
N GLU A 111 7.06 5.84 -10.05
CA GLU A 111 7.69 5.34 -8.82
C GLU A 111 7.72 3.80 -8.77
N PHE A 112 6.72 3.12 -9.35
CA PHE A 112 6.69 1.67 -9.53
C PHE A 112 7.82 1.23 -10.46
N GLN A 113 7.95 1.85 -11.63
CA GLN A 113 9.00 1.55 -12.59
C GLN A 113 10.39 1.73 -11.95
N SER A 114 10.59 2.83 -11.22
CA SER A 114 11.83 3.09 -10.49
C SER A 114 12.13 1.99 -9.46
N SER A 115 11.13 1.60 -8.67
CA SER A 115 11.25 0.53 -7.65
C SER A 115 11.60 -0.81 -8.29
N PHE A 116 10.98 -1.13 -9.43
CA PHE A 116 11.26 -2.33 -10.20
C PHE A 116 12.69 -2.36 -10.74
N THR A 117 13.19 -1.23 -11.27
CA THR A 117 14.56 -1.11 -11.74
C THR A 117 15.57 -1.37 -10.62
N PHE A 118 15.37 -0.79 -9.43
CA PHE A 118 16.23 -1.05 -8.27
C PHE A 118 16.20 -2.52 -7.85
N LEU A 119 15.01 -3.12 -7.77
CA LEU A 119 14.84 -4.53 -7.43
C LEU A 119 15.59 -5.43 -8.42
N ASN A 120 15.42 -5.19 -9.72
CA ASN A 120 16.12 -5.93 -10.78
C ASN A 120 17.65 -5.78 -10.67
N SER A 121 18.15 -4.57 -10.37
CA SER A 121 19.58 -4.35 -10.15
C SER A 121 20.12 -5.15 -8.97
N LYS A 122 19.36 -5.28 -7.88
CA LYS A 122 19.73 -6.11 -6.72
C LYS A 122 19.79 -7.60 -7.08
N PHE A 123 18.78 -8.10 -7.80
CA PHE A 123 18.78 -9.48 -8.29
C PHE A 123 19.96 -9.79 -9.21
N LYS A 124 20.30 -8.89 -10.13
CA LYS A 124 21.48 -9.03 -10.99
C LYS A 124 22.78 -9.04 -10.17
N GLY A 125 22.87 -8.21 -9.14
CA GLY A 125 24.01 -8.21 -8.21
C GLY A 125 24.17 -9.54 -7.47
N LEU A 126 23.08 -10.07 -6.92
CA LEU A 126 23.07 -11.37 -6.22
C LEU A 126 23.39 -12.53 -7.17
N SER A 127 22.79 -12.56 -8.36
CA SER A 127 23.05 -13.64 -9.33
C SER A 127 24.48 -13.62 -9.84
N LYS A 128 25.10 -12.44 -10.00
CA LYS A 128 26.51 -12.31 -10.33
C LYS A 128 27.41 -12.83 -9.20
N ALA A 129 27.10 -12.49 -7.94
CA ALA A 129 27.86 -12.96 -6.79
C ALA A 129 27.81 -14.49 -6.65
N LEU A 130 26.63 -15.10 -6.84
CA LEU A 130 26.44 -16.56 -6.78
C LEU A 130 27.09 -17.33 -7.95
N ARG A 131 27.27 -16.68 -9.12
CA ARG A 131 27.92 -17.30 -10.29
C ARG A 131 29.43 -17.12 -10.32
N SER A 132 29.98 -16.26 -9.45
CA SER A 132 31.41 -15.97 -9.38
C SER A 132 32.16 -16.92 -8.44
N GLU A 133 31.47 -17.91 -7.86
CA GLU A 133 32.02 -19.05 -7.12
C GLU A 133 31.93 -20.32 -7.96
#